data_AF-A0A814V3L7-F1
#
_entry.id   AF-A0A814V3L7-F1
#
_cell.length_a   1.000
_cell.length_b   1.000
_cell.length_c   1.000
_cell.angle_alpha   90.00
_cell.angle_beta   90.00
_cell.angle_gamma   90.00
#
_symmetry.space_group_name_H-M   'P 1'
#
loop_
_entity.id
_entity.type
_entity.pdbx_description
1 polymer ?
#
loop_
_entity_poly.entity_id
_entity_poly.type
_entity_poly.pdbx_seq_one_letter_code
_entity_poly.pdbx_strand_id
1 'polypeptide(L)'
;AFYRLCRIVYSNHRWFQFYWLYVIAIPVQLVVAFIVLCPIMIWRDVTYLPNEYYCLPAFTQTRGILWGTLTAYGLPVLLLSLIYLRITIFIRQQPLNQTLRIKQRQQRDLAAIQRIFINVGLLLALGTPGAVLLIMCFITGIEHPLTYRIMWVGSAVAMAILSIQIIFMTPQLKNIITIRRQQNRVTTLRVTIPMRVIVTNQ
;
A
#
# COMPACT_ATOMS: atom_id res chain seq x y z
N ALA A 1 -8.14 2.53 4.45
CA ALA A 1 -9.23 1.57 4.74
C ALA A 1 -10.27 2.16 5.70
N PHE A 2 -9.85 2.77 6.81
CA PHE A 2 -10.73 3.39 7.82
C PHE A 2 -11.79 4.35 7.24
N TYR A 3 -11.40 5.31 6.39
CA TYR A 3 -12.34 6.19 5.68
C TYR A 3 -13.47 5.44 4.98
N ARG A 4 -13.15 4.33 4.29
CA ARG A 4 -14.17 3.52 3.59
C ARG A 4 -15.07 2.78 4.57
N LEU A 5 -14.52 2.26 5.66
CA LEU A 5 -15.32 1.65 6.73
C LEU A 5 -16.36 2.65 7.27
N CYS A 6 -15.91 3.84 7.68
CA CYS A 6 -16.77 4.90 8.18
C CYS A 6 -17.87 5.27 7.17
N ARG A 7 -17.50 5.42 5.89
CA ARG A 7 -18.44 5.79 4.84
C ARG A 7 -19.47 4.70 4.49
N ILE A 8 -19.07 3.43 4.52
CA ILE A 8 -19.93 2.29 4.09
C ILE A 8 -20.80 1.82 5.25
N VAL A 9 -20.18 1.52 6.40
CA VAL A 9 -20.86 0.91 7.55
C VAL A 9 -21.60 1.95 8.38
N TYR A 10 -20.99 3.12 8.61
CA TYR A 10 -21.54 4.17 9.45
C TYR A 10 -22.12 5.34 8.65
N SER A 11 -22.77 5.04 7.52
CA SER A 11 -23.34 6.07 6.63
C SER A 11 -24.38 6.96 7.30
N ASN A 12 -25.09 6.46 8.31
CA ASN A 12 -26.14 7.21 9.01
C ASN A 12 -25.60 8.17 10.09
N HIS A 13 -24.36 8.00 10.52
CA HIS A 13 -23.79 8.79 11.63
C HIS A 13 -23.04 10.00 11.08
N ARG A 14 -23.63 11.21 11.21
CA ARG A 14 -23.04 12.47 10.72
C ARG A 14 -21.62 12.72 11.23
N TRP A 15 -21.30 12.29 12.45
CA TRP A 15 -20.00 12.52 13.07
C TRP A 15 -18.83 11.90 12.30
N PHE A 16 -19.02 10.71 11.71
CA PHE A 16 -17.96 10.02 10.94
C PHE A 16 -17.76 10.58 9.53
N GLN A 17 -18.57 11.56 9.10
CA GLN A 17 -18.49 12.17 7.78
C GLN A 17 -17.74 13.50 7.77
N PHE A 18 -17.40 14.04 8.95
CA PHE A 18 -16.66 15.30 9.02
C PHE A 18 -15.25 15.16 8.42
N TYR A 19 -14.92 16.04 7.48
CA TYR A 19 -13.61 16.12 6.86
C TYR A 19 -12.49 16.30 7.91
N TRP A 20 -12.74 17.11 8.94
CA TRP A 20 -11.82 17.36 10.05
C TRP A 20 -11.35 16.11 10.77
N LEU A 21 -12.21 15.09 10.91
CA LEU A 21 -11.82 13.84 11.55
C LEU A 21 -10.67 13.16 10.78
N TYR A 22 -10.72 13.20 9.45
CA TYR A 22 -9.67 12.64 8.60
C TYR A 22 -8.39 13.47 8.61
N VAL A 23 -8.51 14.79 8.71
CA VAL A 23 -7.35 15.68 8.86
C VAL A 23 -6.64 15.44 10.19
N ILE A 24 -7.39 15.26 11.29
CA ILE A 24 -6.85 14.96 12.63
C ILE A 24 -6.29 13.53 12.70
N ALA A 25 -6.84 12.58 11.95
CA ALA A 25 -6.34 11.22 11.92
C ALA A 25 -4.89 11.11 11.39
N ILE A 26 -4.45 12.03 10.50
CA ILE A 26 -3.09 12.05 9.95
C ILE A 26 -2.02 12.31 11.03
N PRO A 27 -2.05 13.41 11.81
CA PRO A 27 -1.09 13.63 12.88
C PRO A 27 -1.20 12.59 13.99
N VAL A 28 -2.41 12.10 14.32
CA VAL A 28 -2.58 11.01 15.29
C VAL A 28 -1.87 9.74 14.80
N GLN A 29 -2.03 9.38 13.53
CA GLN A 29 -1.32 8.24 12.94
C GLN A 29 0.19 8.42 13.00
N LEU A 30 0.70 9.63 12.78
CA LEU A 30 2.12 9.94 12.89
C LEU A 30 2.62 9.73 14.33
N VAL A 31 1.92 10.27 15.32
CA VAL A 31 2.25 10.10 16.75
C VAL A 31 2.22 8.62 17.14
N VAL A 32 1.20 7.87 16.72
CA VAL A 32 1.13 6.42 16.96
C VAL A 32 2.29 5.69 16.30
N ALA A 33 2.67 6.06 15.08
CA ALA A 33 3.83 5.48 14.41
C ALA A 33 5.13 5.75 15.19
N PHE A 34 5.32 6.96 15.72
CA PHE A 34 6.44 7.27 16.61
C PHE A 34 6.44 6.40 17.87
N ILE A 35 5.30 6.33 18.57
CA ILE A 35 5.15 5.52 19.79
C ILE A 35 5.47 4.04 19.52
N VAL A 36 5.04 3.51 18.37
CA VAL A 36 5.28 2.12 17.98
C VAL A 36 6.77 1.85 17.66
N LEU A 37 7.50 2.85 17.16
CA LEU A 37 8.92 2.76 16.85
C LEU A 37 9.80 2.98 18.10
N CYS A 38 9.35 3.74 19.09
CA CYS A 38 10.10 4.04 20.32
C CYS A 38 10.65 2.80 21.06
N PRO A 39 9.92 1.69 21.24
CA PRO A 39 10.42 0.50 21.94
C PRO A 39 11.74 -0.03 21.38
N ILE A 40 11.90 -0.03 20.05
CA ILE A 40 13.14 -0.51 19.39
C ILE A 40 14.35 0.33 19.84
N MET A 41 14.17 1.65 20.00
CA MET A 41 15.22 2.56 20.46
C MET A 41 15.50 2.38 21.96
N ILE A 42 14.45 2.25 22.78
CA ILE A 42 14.57 2.15 24.25
C ILE A 42 15.27 0.85 24.65
N TRP A 43 15.01 -0.23 23.94
CA TRP A 43 15.54 -1.55 24.25
C TRP A 43 17.03 -1.74 23.94
N ARG A 44 17.66 -0.76 23.26
CA ARG A 44 19.07 -0.82 22.83
C ARG A 44 19.36 -2.05 21.95
N ASP A 45 18.36 -2.48 21.19
CA ASP A 45 18.48 -3.64 20.30
C ASP A 45 19.34 -3.30 19.05
N VAL A 46 19.64 -2.02 18.82
CA VAL A 46 20.50 -1.54 17.74
C VAL A 46 21.97 -1.63 18.14
N THR A 47 22.70 -2.53 17.49
CA THR A 47 24.14 -2.72 17.71
C THR A 47 24.92 -2.41 16.43
N TYR A 48 26.16 -1.96 16.60
CA TYR A 48 27.08 -1.78 15.49
C TYR A 48 27.57 -3.16 15.01
N LEU A 49 27.27 -3.52 13.76
CA LEU A 49 27.75 -4.78 13.19
C LEU A 49 29.20 -4.61 12.70
N PRO A 50 30.19 -5.32 13.29
CA PRO A 50 31.61 -5.10 13.00
C PRO A 50 31.98 -5.40 11.54
N ASN A 51 31.22 -6.28 10.88
CA ASN A 51 31.53 -6.71 9.51
C ASN A 51 30.95 -5.82 8.42
N GLU A 52 29.95 -4.99 8.72
CA GLU A 52 29.19 -4.27 7.68
C GLU A 52 29.08 -2.75 7.92
N TYR A 53 29.72 -2.21 8.97
CA TYR A 53 29.87 -0.76 9.23
C TYR A 53 28.55 0.04 9.32
N TYR A 54 27.42 -0.60 9.60
CA TYR A 54 26.13 0.06 9.82
C TYR A 54 25.47 -0.32 11.16
N CYS A 55 24.57 0.54 11.64
CA CYS A 55 23.78 0.31 12.85
C CYS A 55 22.42 -0.27 12.47
N LEU A 56 22.18 -1.53 12.85
CA LEU A 56 20.92 -2.24 12.62
C LEU A 56 20.60 -3.09 13.86
N PRO A 57 19.32 -3.43 14.09
CA PRO A 57 18.96 -4.39 15.11
C PRO A 57 19.52 -5.75 14.72
N ALA A 58 20.35 -6.34 15.60
CA ALA A 58 20.94 -7.64 15.34
C ALA A 58 19.85 -8.73 15.29
N PHE A 59 19.98 -9.68 14.36
CA PHE A 59 19.01 -10.77 14.22
C PHE A 59 19.02 -11.76 15.40
N THR A 60 20.08 -11.72 16.21
CA THR A 60 20.14 -12.40 17.51
C THR A 60 19.12 -11.88 18.52
N GLN A 61 18.65 -10.64 18.40
CA GLN A 61 17.67 -10.06 19.33
C GLN A 61 16.23 -10.36 18.90
N THR A 62 15.76 -11.55 19.30
CA THR A 62 14.41 -12.07 19.05
C THR A 62 13.31 -11.04 19.31
N ARG A 63 13.41 -10.28 20.42
CA ARG A 63 12.43 -9.29 20.84
C ARG A 63 12.25 -8.17 19.81
N GLY A 64 13.35 -7.54 19.37
CA GLY A 64 13.31 -6.44 18.42
C GLY A 64 12.73 -6.86 17.07
N ILE A 65 13.11 -8.05 16.60
CA ILE A 65 12.60 -8.61 15.34
C ILE A 65 11.12 -8.93 15.46
N LEU A 66 10.69 -9.63 16.52
CA LEU A 66 9.30 -10.01 16.72
C LEU A 66 8.42 -8.76 16.81
N TRP A 67 8.87 -7.74 17.56
CA TRP A 67 8.19 -6.46 17.64
C TRP A 67 8.12 -5.77 16.27
N GLY A 68 9.23 -5.70 15.54
CA GLY A 68 9.30 -5.11 14.21
C GLY A 68 8.37 -5.82 13.22
N THR A 69 8.40 -7.16 13.15
CA THR A 69 7.53 -7.94 12.27
C THR A 69 6.06 -7.78 12.65
N LEU A 70 5.74 -7.82 13.94
CA LEU A 70 4.36 -7.70 14.41
C LEU A 70 3.81 -6.30 14.16
N THR A 71 4.60 -5.25 14.35
CA THR A 71 4.16 -3.87 14.15
C THR A 71 4.14 -3.45 12.68
N ALA A 72 5.12 -3.88 11.87
CA ALA A 72 5.20 -3.54 10.45
C ALA A 72 4.25 -4.36 9.57
N TYR A 73 4.03 -5.64 9.87
CA TYR A 73 3.20 -6.53 9.06
C TYR A 73 1.96 -7.01 9.81
N GLY A 74 2.14 -7.56 11.01
CA GLY A 74 1.05 -8.20 11.76
C GLY A 74 -0.13 -7.27 12.03
N LEU A 75 0.13 -6.12 12.67
CA LEU A 75 -0.87 -5.16 13.08
C LEU A 75 -1.59 -4.53 11.88
N PRO A 76 -0.91 -4.05 10.82
CA PRO A 76 -1.59 -3.54 9.63
C PRO A 76 -2.45 -4.59 8.93
N VAL A 77 -1.96 -5.84 8.78
CA VAL A 77 -2.72 -6.93 8.15
C VAL A 77 -3.94 -7.29 9.00
N LEU A 78 -3.79 -7.39 10.31
CA LEU A 78 -4.87 -7.69 11.24
C LEU A 78 -5.95 -6.59 11.20
N LEU A 79 -5.56 -5.32 11.32
CA LEU A 79 -6.50 -4.20 11.21
C LEU A 79 -7.22 -4.16 9.86
N LEU A 80 -6.49 -4.35 8.76
CA LEU A 80 -7.10 -4.42 7.43
C LEU A 80 -8.09 -5.58 7.33
N SER A 81 -7.72 -6.77 7.83
CA SER A 81 -8.58 -7.94 7.80
C SER A 81 -9.87 -7.73 8.59
N LEU A 82 -9.80 -7.14 9.79
CA LEU A 82 -10.98 -6.83 10.61
C LEU A 82 -11.88 -5.80 9.93
N ILE A 83 -11.29 -4.73 9.38
CA ILE A 83 -12.04 -3.70 8.65
C ILE A 83 -12.80 -4.33 7.47
N TYR A 84 -12.13 -5.18 6.68
CA TYR A 84 -12.77 -5.79 5.52
C TYR A 84 -13.77 -6.86 5.88
N LEU A 85 -13.50 -7.68 6.90
CA LEU A 85 -14.45 -8.65 7.42
C LEU A 85 -15.75 -7.95 7.83
N ARG A 86 -15.66 -6.82 8.54
CA ARG A 86 -16.84 -6.00 8.89
C ARG A 86 -17.57 -5.46 7.67
N ILE A 87 -16.85 -4.94 6.67
CA ILE A 87 -17.45 -4.46 5.42
C ILE A 87 -18.17 -5.61 4.69
N THR A 88 -17.56 -6.79 4.61
CA THR A 88 -18.14 -7.96 3.94
C THR A 88 -19.38 -8.47 4.65
N ILE A 89 -19.38 -8.55 5.98
CA ILE A 89 -20.57 -8.90 6.77
C ILE A 89 -21.69 -7.89 6.49
N PHE A 90 -21.38 -6.59 6.55
CA PHE A 90 -22.36 -5.54 6.30
C PHE A 90 -22.97 -5.63 4.90
N ILE A 91 -22.15 -5.87 3.86
CA ILE A 91 -22.64 -6.03 2.48
C ILE A 91 -23.53 -7.27 2.34
N ARG A 92 -23.17 -8.39 2.98
CA ARG A 92 -23.97 -9.63 2.94
C ARG A 92 -25.34 -9.49 3.61
N GLN A 93 -25.46 -8.60 4.61
CA GLN A 93 -26.71 -8.35 5.33
C GLN A 93 -27.66 -7.41 4.57
N GLN A 94 -27.23 -6.83 3.43
CA GLN A 94 -28.10 -5.95 2.66
C GLN A 94 -29.09 -6.74 1.77
N PRO A 95 -30.38 -6.32 1.72
CA PRO A 95 -31.41 -7.04 0.95
C PRO A 95 -31.15 -6.99 -0.55
N LEU A 96 -31.56 -8.03 -1.28
CA LEU A 96 -31.34 -8.18 -2.74
C LEU A 96 -31.99 -7.05 -3.59
N ASN A 97 -33.03 -6.40 -3.06
CA ASN A 97 -33.83 -5.34 -3.70
C ASN A 97 -33.16 -3.95 -3.64
N GLN A 98 -31.84 -3.90 -3.83
CA GLN A 98 -31.13 -2.63 -3.94
C GLN A 98 -31.17 -2.08 -5.37
N THR A 99 -31.28 -0.76 -5.47
CA THR A 99 -31.23 -0.04 -6.75
C THR A 99 -29.91 -0.34 -7.48
N LEU A 100 -29.96 -0.38 -8.83
CA LEU A 100 -28.79 -0.63 -9.69
C LEU A 100 -27.60 0.29 -9.37
N ARG A 101 -27.88 1.54 -8.95
CA ARG A 101 -26.87 2.52 -8.55
C ARG A 101 -26.08 2.09 -7.31
N ILE A 102 -26.72 1.43 -6.34
CA ILE A 102 -26.06 0.91 -5.13
C ILE A 102 -25.19 -0.30 -5.51
N LYS A 103 -25.69 -1.21 -6.35
CA LYS A 103 -24.93 -2.37 -6.86
C LYS A 103 -23.65 -1.95 -7.58
N GLN A 104 -23.72 -0.96 -8.47
CA GLN A 104 -22.54 -0.43 -9.16
C GLN A 104 -21.51 0.18 -8.19
N ARG A 105 -21.97 0.85 -7.11
CA ARG A 105 -21.09 1.42 -6.10
C ARG A 105 -20.38 0.33 -5.29
N GLN A 106 -21.13 -0.70 -4.87
CA GLN A 106 -20.56 -1.87 -4.19
C GLN A 106 -19.53 -2.59 -5.05
N GLN A 107 -19.76 -2.76 -6.35
CA GLN A 107 -18.78 -3.37 -7.26
C GLN A 107 -17.48 -2.56 -7.33
N ARG A 108 -17.55 -1.22 -7.33
CA ARG A 108 -16.35 -0.37 -7.29
C ARG A 108 -15.60 -0.52 -5.97
N ASP A 109 -16.33 -0.58 -4.86
CA ASP A 109 -15.74 -0.78 -3.54
C ASP A 109 -15.07 -2.17 -3.44
N LEU A 110 -15.72 -3.22 -3.95
CA LEU A 110 -15.19 -4.58 -3.99
C LEU A 110 -13.96 -4.72 -4.88
N ALA A 111 -13.96 -4.12 -6.07
CA ALA A 111 -12.79 -4.05 -6.93
C ALA A 111 -11.62 -3.33 -6.22
N ALA A 112 -11.92 -2.28 -5.47
CA ALA A 112 -10.93 -1.58 -4.68
C ALA A 112 -10.43 -2.38 -3.47
N ILE A 113 -11.24 -3.28 -2.90
CA ILE A 113 -10.85 -4.26 -1.87
C ILE A 113 -9.92 -5.31 -2.47
N GLN A 114 -10.30 -5.93 -3.60
CA GLN A 114 -9.47 -6.92 -4.30
C GLN A 114 -8.07 -6.38 -4.60
N ARG A 115 -7.97 -5.13 -5.04
CA ARG A 115 -6.67 -4.47 -5.27
C ARG A 115 -5.83 -4.36 -4.01
N ILE A 116 -6.45 -4.11 -2.85
CA ILE A 116 -5.73 -4.03 -1.57
C ILE A 116 -5.28 -5.42 -1.13
N PHE A 117 -6.09 -6.45 -1.33
CA PHE A 117 -5.64 -7.84 -1.10
C PHE A 117 -4.48 -8.23 -2.02
N ILE A 118 -4.51 -7.85 -3.30
CA ILE A 118 -3.39 -8.09 -4.22
C ILE A 118 -2.13 -7.35 -3.75
N ASN A 119 -2.25 -6.09 -3.33
CA ASN A 119 -1.14 -5.31 -2.74
C ASN A 119 -0.53 -6.03 -1.53
N VAL A 120 -1.37 -6.42 -0.57
CA VAL A 120 -0.94 -7.08 0.67
C VAL A 120 -0.32 -8.44 0.36
N GLY A 121 -0.94 -9.23 -0.51
CA GLY A 121 -0.41 -10.53 -0.94
C GLY A 121 0.94 -10.40 -1.64
N LEU A 122 1.12 -9.38 -2.48
CA LEU A 122 2.40 -9.09 -3.11
C LEU A 122 3.47 -8.67 -2.09
N LEU A 123 3.11 -7.85 -1.11
CA LEU A 123 4.01 -7.45 -0.02
C LEU A 123 4.47 -8.66 0.79
N LEU A 124 3.54 -9.57 1.10
CA LEU A 124 3.83 -10.80 1.81
C LEU A 124 4.74 -11.70 0.97
N ALA A 125 4.44 -11.87 -0.32
CA ALA A 125 5.25 -12.64 -1.26
C ALA A 125 6.70 -12.13 -1.34
N LEU A 126 6.88 -10.82 -1.46
CA LEU A 126 8.21 -10.19 -1.48
C LEU A 126 8.93 -10.26 -0.13
N GLY A 127 8.18 -10.31 0.97
CA GLY A 127 8.72 -10.50 2.32
C GLY A 127 9.10 -11.95 2.64
N THR A 128 8.58 -12.94 1.89
CA THR A 128 8.83 -14.36 2.17
C THR A 128 10.31 -14.75 2.19
N PRO A 129 11.19 -14.29 1.28
CA PRO A 129 12.59 -14.69 1.31
C PRO A 129 13.29 -14.20 2.59
N GLY A 130 12.97 -12.97 3.03
CA GLY A 130 13.48 -12.43 4.29
C GLY A 130 12.96 -13.21 5.50
N ALA A 131 11.68 -13.60 5.49
CA ALA A 131 11.10 -14.43 6.55
C ALA A 131 11.72 -15.83 6.61
N VAL A 132 11.99 -16.46 5.46
CA VAL A 132 12.67 -17.77 5.40
C VAL A 132 14.08 -17.68 5.97
N LEU A 133 14.85 -16.65 5.60
CA LEU A 133 16.19 -16.43 6.14
C LEU A 133 16.17 -16.13 7.65
N LEU A 134 15.16 -15.39 8.13
CA LEU A 134 14.95 -15.18 9.56
C LEU A 134 14.66 -16.50 10.29
N ILE A 135 13.77 -17.33 9.77
CA ILE A 135 13.46 -18.65 10.36
C ILE A 135 14.70 -19.53 10.37
N MET A 136 15.45 -19.56 9.27
CA MET A 136 16.72 -20.28 9.19
C MET A 136 17.70 -19.78 10.26
N CYS A 137 17.84 -18.46 10.43
CA CYS A 137 18.67 -17.85 11.47
C CYS A 137 18.23 -18.23 12.88
N PHE A 138 16.92 -18.33 13.15
CA PHE A 138 16.40 -18.77 14.45
C PHE A 138 16.71 -20.24 14.73
N ILE A 139 16.72 -21.09 13.71
CA ILE A 139 17.00 -22.52 13.87
C ILE A 139 18.51 -22.76 14.01
N THR A 140 19.34 -22.11 13.20
CA THR A 140 20.80 -22.34 13.20
C THR A 140 21.53 -21.52 14.25
N GLY A 141 20.97 -20.39 14.70
CA GLY A 141 21.64 -19.43 15.56
C GLY A 141 22.76 -18.65 14.87
N ILE A 142 22.90 -18.77 13.54
CA ILE A 142 23.98 -18.15 12.76
C ILE A 142 23.42 -17.05 11.87
N GLU A 143 23.92 -15.83 12.05
CA GLU A 143 23.57 -14.69 11.20
C GLU A 143 24.35 -14.75 9.87
N HIS A 144 23.67 -15.02 8.75
CA HIS A 144 24.28 -14.92 7.43
C HIS A 144 24.36 -13.46 6.95
N PRO A 145 25.50 -12.99 6.41
CA PRO A 145 25.67 -11.60 5.95
C PRO A 145 24.75 -11.25 4.78
N LEU A 146 24.35 -12.24 3.97
CA LEU A 146 23.44 -12.05 2.84
C LEU A 146 22.02 -11.68 3.28
N THR A 147 21.62 -12.01 4.51
CA THR A 147 20.26 -11.77 5.00
C THR A 147 19.89 -10.30 4.99
N TYR A 148 20.78 -9.43 5.49
CA TYR A 148 20.55 -7.99 5.48
C TYR A 148 20.44 -7.44 4.05
N ARG A 149 21.29 -7.89 3.13
CA ARG A 149 21.29 -7.43 1.73
C ARG A 149 20.02 -7.82 0.99
N ILE A 150 19.60 -9.09 1.13
CA ILE A 150 18.36 -9.59 0.51
C ILE A 150 17.16 -8.85 1.08
N MET A 151 17.13 -8.59 2.38
CA MET A 151 16.04 -7.83 3.02
C MET A 151 15.98 -6.39 2.50
N TRP A 152 17.12 -5.70 2.40
CA TRP A 152 17.18 -4.34 1.86
C TRP A 152 16.74 -4.28 0.39
N VAL A 153 17.27 -5.15 -0.46
CA VAL A 153 16.86 -5.23 -1.87
C VAL A 153 15.37 -5.56 -1.99
N GLY A 154 14.87 -6.51 -1.19
CA GLY A 154 13.45 -6.87 -1.15
C GLY A 154 12.57 -5.69 -0.77
N SER A 155 12.97 -4.91 0.25
CA SER A 155 12.24 -3.70 0.66
C SER A 155 12.25 -2.61 -0.42
N ALA A 156 13.38 -2.38 -1.08
CA ALA A 156 13.50 -1.40 -2.17
C ALA A 156 12.60 -1.79 -3.37
N VAL A 157 12.63 -3.06 -3.77
CA VAL A 157 11.77 -3.60 -4.84
C VAL A 157 10.29 -3.49 -4.45
N ALA A 158 9.93 -3.80 -3.21
CA ALA A 158 8.56 -3.65 -2.73
C ALA A 158 8.09 -2.19 -2.81
N MET A 159 8.90 -1.22 -2.37
CA MET A 159 8.58 0.20 -2.44
C MET A 159 8.43 0.70 -3.89
N ALA A 160 9.28 0.22 -4.80
CA ALA A 160 9.18 0.52 -6.23
C ALA A 160 7.87 -0.02 -6.82
N ILE A 161 7.52 -1.28 -6.54
CA ILE A 161 6.29 -1.88 -7.07
C ILE A 161 5.04 -1.18 -6.49
N LEU A 162 5.02 -0.87 -5.20
CA LEU A 162 3.91 -0.12 -4.59
C LEU A 162 3.73 1.25 -5.24
N SER A 163 4.84 1.96 -5.49
CA SER A 163 4.81 3.28 -6.15
C SER A 163 4.20 3.19 -7.56
N ILE A 164 4.61 2.18 -8.33
CA ILE A 164 4.06 1.91 -9.66
C ILE A 164 2.58 1.52 -9.55
N GLN A 165 2.22 0.69 -8.57
CA GLN A 165 0.86 0.22 -8.38
C GLN A 165 -0.11 1.36 -8.01
N ILE A 166 0.31 2.33 -7.20
CA ILE A 166 -0.51 3.52 -6.88
C ILE A 166 -0.91 4.29 -8.14
N ILE A 167 -0.01 4.39 -9.12
CA ILE A 167 -0.27 5.06 -10.41
C ILE A 167 -1.38 4.33 -11.18
N PHE A 168 -1.28 2.99 -11.28
CA PHE A 168 -2.27 2.18 -12.01
C PHE A 168 -3.61 2.07 -11.29
N MET A 169 -3.60 2.10 -9.95
CA MET A 169 -4.81 1.87 -9.15
C MET A 169 -5.66 3.11 -8.97
N THR A 170 -5.09 4.31 -9.10
CA THR A 170 -5.82 5.57 -8.93
C THR A 170 -6.61 5.91 -10.20
N PRO A 171 -7.95 5.79 -10.20
CA PRO A 171 -8.75 5.97 -11.42
C PRO A 171 -8.68 7.39 -11.97
N GLN A 172 -8.52 8.39 -11.09
CA GLN A 172 -8.34 9.79 -11.48
C GLN A 172 -7.05 9.98 -12.29
N LEU A 173 -5.97 9.35 -11.82
CA LEU A 173 -4.66 9.41 -12.49
C LEU A 173 -4.70 8.66 -13.83
N LYS A 174 -5.33 7.49 -13.86
CA LYS A 174 -5.57 6.75 -15.11
C LYS A 174 -6.35 7.58 -16.12
N ASN A 175 -7.37 8.33 -15.68
CA ASN A 175 -8.16 9.17 -16.57
C ASN A 175 -7.33 10.34 -17.13
N ILE A 176 -6.54 11.02 -16.29
CA ILE A 176 -5.62 12.09 -16.71
C ILE A 176 -4.60 11.56 -17.73
N ILE A 177 -3.99 10.41 -17.47
CA ILE A 177 -3.02 9.78 -18.39
C ILE A 177 -3.69 9.42 -19.72
N THR A 178 -4.90 8.88 -19.68
CA THR A 178 -5.64 8.50 -20.89
C THR A 178 -5.98 9.73 -21.74
N ILE A 179 -6.47 10.80 -21.11
CA ILE A 179 -6.78 12.07 -21.78
C ILE A 179 -5.52 12.68 -22.40
N ARG A 180 -4.41 12.76 -21.65
CA ARG A 180 -3.12 13.27 -22.20
C ARG A 180 -2.61 12.41 -23.35
N ARG A 181 -2.74 11.09 -23.27
CA ARG A 181 -2.32 10.17 -24.35
C ARG A 181 -3.18 10.36 -25.60
N GLN A 182 -4.48 10.59 -25.45
CA GLN A 182 -5.38 10.92 -26.56
C GLN A 182 -5.03 12.27 -27.19
N GLN A 183 -4.77 13.30 -26.38
CA GLN A 183 -4.36 14.63 -26.86
C GLN A 183 -3.05 14.57 -27.65
N ASN A 184 -2.02 13.89 -27.13
CA ASN A 184 -0.73 13.74 -27.83
C ASN A 184 -0.85 13.00 -29.16
N ARG A 185 -1.82 12.08 -29.30
CA ARG A 185 -2.10 11.34 -30.54
C ARG A 185 -2.76 12.23 -31.61
N VAL A 186 -3.56 13.22 -31.20
CA VAL A 186 -4.20 14.17 -32.12
C VAL A 186 -3.20 15.22 -32.61
N THR A 187 -2.28 15.69 -31.75
CA THR A 187 -1.26 16.68 -32.14
C THR A 187 -0.26 16.10 -33.13
N THR A 188 0.12 14.83 -32.99
CA THR A 188 1.01 14.15 -33.96
C THR A 188 0.35 14.04 -35.34
N LEU A 189 -0.95 13.72 -35.42
CA LEU A 189 -1.67 13.64 -36.70
C LEU A 189 -1.78 14.98 -37.45
N ARG A 190 -1.88 16.12 -36.75
CA ARG A 190 -1.90 17.45 -37.40
C ARG A 190 -0.57 17.83 -38.04
N VAL A 191 0.54 17.38 -37.47
CA VAL A 191 1.89 17.70 -37.97
C VAL A 191 2.26 16.85 -39.19
N THR A 192 1.63 15.69 -39.36
CA THR A 192 1.90 14.78 -40.49
C THR A 192 0.99 14.98 -41.70
N ILE A 193 0.06 15.94 -41.69
CA ILE A 193 -0.65 16.33 -42.91
C ILE A 193 0.34 17.21 -43.69
N PRO A 194 0.95 16.73 -44.78
CA PRO A 194 1.81 17.59 -45.59
C PRO A 194 0.94 18.75 -46.06
N MET A 195 1.41 19.98 -45.82
CA MET A 195 0.87 21.18 -46.45
C MET A 195 0.85 20.91 -47.95
N ARG A 196 -0.35 20.62 -48.48
CA ARG A 196 -0.59 20.57 -49.91
C ARG A 196 -0.46 22.02 -50.37
N VAL A 197 0.75 22.40 -50.78
CA VAL A 197 1.01 23.70 -51.41
C VAL A 197 0.16 23.70 -52.67
N ILE A 198 -0.95 24.43 -52.62
CA ILE A 198 -1.77 24.71 -53.79
C ILE A 198 -0.95 25.75 -54.58
N VAL A 199 -0.11 25.26 -55.48
CA VAL A 199 0.54 26.08 -56.50
C VAL A 199 -0.54 26.41 -57.53
N THR A 200 -1.19 27.56 -57.37
CA THR A 200 -1.95 28.18 -58.44
C THR A 200 -0.95 28.83 -59.40
N ASN A 201 -0.69 28.17 -60.53
CA ASN A 201 -0.02 28.82 -61.66
C ASN A 201 -0.96 29.86 -62.27
N GLN A 202 -0.48 31.10 -62.31
CA GLN A 202 -0.97 32.17 -63.18
C GLN A 202 -0.25 32.11 -64.53
#